data_AF-A0A960HHD3-F1
#
_entry.id   AF-A0A960HHD3-F1
#
_cell.length_a   1.000
_cell.length_b   1.000
_cell.length_c   1.000
_cell.angle_alpha   90.00
_cell.angle_beta   90.00
_cell.angle_gamma   90.00
#
_symmetry.space_group_name_H-M   'P 1'
#
loop_
_entity.id
_entity.type
_entity.pdbx_description
1 polymer ?
#
loop_
_entity_poly.entity_id
_entity_poly.type
_entity_poly.pdbx_seq_one_letter_code
_entity_poly.pdbx_strand_id
1 'polypeptide(L)' 'MHAYDLADPRVEPTEIWSLDLDGNIESTPVVWNGRIYVGTRGGYFYCIGLPG' A
#
# COMPACT_ATOMS: atom_id res chain seq x y z
N MET A 1 5.35 -1.19 3.10
CA MET A 1 4.54 -0.73 1.95
C MET A 1 4.60 0.78 1.92
N HIS A 2 4.80 1.37 0.75
CA HIS A 2 4.99 2.82 0.60
C HIS A 2 4.02 3.37 -0.43
N ALA A 3 3.57 4.60 -0.23
CA ALA A 3 2.87 5.37 -1.23
C ALA A 3 3.64 6.65 -1.55
N TYR A 4 3.75 6.94 -2.84
CA TYR A 4 4.43 8.11 -3.36
C TYR A 4 3.47 8.93 -4.22
N ASP A 5 3.62 10.24 -4.20
CA ASP A 5 2.99 11.13 -5.17
C ASP A 5 3.76 11.04 -6.51
N LEU A 6 3.02 10.77 -7.58
CA LEU A 6 3.54 10.62 -8.95
C LEU A 6 2.88 11.63 -9.91
N ALA A 7 2.27 12.70 -9.40
CA ALA A 7 1.57 13.68 -10.22
C ALA A 7 2.47 14.39 -11.24
N ASP A 8 3.75 14.64 -10.90
CA ASP A 8 4.75 15.16 -11.83
C ASP A 8 5.90 14.15 -12.02
N PRO A 9 6.02 13.50 -13.19
CA PRO A 9 7.07 12.52 -13.45
C PRO A 9 8.46 13.13 -13.66
N ARG A 10 8.61 14.46 -13.61
CA ARG A 10 9.89 15.16 -13.81
C ARG A 10 10.65 15.41 -12.51
N VAL A 11 10.01 15.19 -11.37
CA VAL A 11 10.60 15.40 -10.05
C VAL A 11 10.73 14.08 -9.30
N GLU A 12 11.58 14.06 -8.29
CA GLU A 12 11.67 12.91 -7.38
C GLU A 12 10.31 12.68 -6.71
N PRO A 13 9.76 11.46 -6.74
CA PRO A 13 8.51 11.14 -6.06
C PRO A 13 8.58 11.46 -4.58
N THR A 14 7.58 12.18 -4.07
CA THR A 14 7.49 12.48 -2.63
C THR A 14 6.74 11.35 -1.94
N GLU A 15 7.30 10.78 -0.88
CA GLU A 15 6.62 9.78 -0.06
C GLU A 15 5.45 10.42 0.71
N ILE A 16 4.25 9.86 0.56
CA ILE A 16 3.04 10.32 1.25
C ILE A 16 2.89 9.59 2.60
N TRP A 17 3.11 8.28 2.60
CA TRP A 17 3.07 7.45 3.80
C TRP A 17 3.83 6.14 3.60
N SER A 18 4.23 5.55 4.74
CA SER A 18 4.75 4.20 4.84
C SER A 18 3.99 3.40 5.90
N LEU A 19 3.88 2.11 5.67
CA LEU A 19 3.27 1.15 6.59
C LEU A 19 4.08 -0.14 6.58
N ASP A 20 4.57 -0.52 7.76
CA ASP A 20 5.19 -1.82 7.98
C ASP A 20 4.10 -2.86 8.24
N LEU A 21 4.15 -3.95 7.49
CA LEU A 21 3.25 -5.09 7.64
C LEU A 21 4.07 -6.29 8.14
N ASP A 22 3.38 -7.28 8.69
CA ASP A 22 4.05 -8.53 9.03
C ASP A 22 4.53 -9.24 7.76
N GLY A 23 5.75 -9.76 7.79
CA GLY A 23 6.30 -10.56 6.69
C GLY A 23 6.40 -9.83 5.35
N ASN A 24 6.82 -10.58 4.32
CA ASN A 24 6.97 -10.02 2.98
C ASN A 24 5.61 -9.92 2.27
N ILE A 25 5.43 -8.83 1.51
CA ILE A 25 4.36 -8.71 0.53
C ILE A 25 4.83 -9.37 -0.76
N GLU A 26 4.27 -10.53 -1.10
CA GLU A 26 4.51 -11.20 -2.39
C GLU A 26 3.24 -11.38 -3.21
N SER A 27 2.11 -10.87 -2.70
CA SER A 27 0.85 -10.84 -3.43
C SER A 27 0.75 -9.55 -4.27
N THR A 28 -0.08 -9.59 -5.31
CA THR A 28 -0.47 -8.39 -6.04
C THR A 28 -1.55 -7.64 -5.24
N PRO A 29 -1.33 -6.38 -4.82
CA PRO A 29 -2.35 -5.61 -4.12
C PRO A 29 -3.53 -5.28 -5.07
N VAL A 30 -4.74 -5.17 -4.51
CA VAL A 30 -5.93 -4.73 -5.25
C VAL A 30 -6.55 -3.50 -4.60
N VAL A 31 -7.07 -2.60 -5.42
CA VAL A 31 -7.81 -1.42 -4.96
C VAL A 31 -9.31 -1.69 -5.13
N TRP A 32 -10.08 -1.52 -4.06
CA TRP A 32 -11.53 -1.63 -4.07
C TRP A 32 -12.16 -0.68 -3.06
N ASN A 33 -13.24 0.03 -3.46
CA ASN A 33 -13.94 1.02 -2.62
C ASN A 33 -13.01 2.00 -1.87
N GLY A 34 -12.01 2.54 -2.57
CA GLY A 34 -11.06 3.51 -2.00
C GLY A 34 -10.07 2.92 -0.98
N ARG A 35 -9.94 1.60 -0.91
CA ARG A 35 -9.05 0.89 0.01
C ARG A 35 -8.12 -0.05 -0.76
N ILE A 36 -6.97 -0.34 -0.16
CA ILE A 36 -5.99 -1.28 -0.69
C ILE A 36 -6.07 -2.58 0.10
N TYR A 37 -6.12 -3.70 -0.61
CA TYR A 37 -6.15 -5.03 -0.04
C TYR A 37 -4.92 -5.83 -0.46
N VAL A 38 -4.26 -6.46 0.51
CA VAL A 38 -2.98 -7.14 0.27
C VAL A 38 -2.76 -8.26 1.28
N GLY A 39 -2.24 -9.40 0.80
CA GLY A 39 -1.83 -10.53 1.64
C GLY A 39 -0.31 -10.54 1.88
N THR A 40 0.10 -10.97 3.08
CA THR A 40 1.50 -11.10 3.47
C THR A 40 1.91 -12.55 3.73
N ARG A 41 3.22 -12.83 3.68
CA ARG A 41 3.78 -14.15 3.99
C ARG A 41 3.69 -14.54 5.47
N GLY A 42 3.46 -13.60 6.39
CA GLY A 42 3.19 -13.99 7.79
C GLY A 42 1.74 -14.42 8.04
N GLY A 43 0.93 -14.56 6.97
CA GLY A 43 -0.37 -15.24 7.01
C GLY A 43 -1.55 -14.31 7.22
N TYR A 44 -1.35 -12.99 7.13
CA TYR A 44 -2.41 -12.00 7.32
C TYR A 44 -2.87 -11.40 5.98
N PHE A 45 -4.11 -10.90 5.99
CA PHE A 45 -4.70 -10.15 4.89
C PHE A 45 -5.14 -8.79 5.40
N TYR A 46 -4.61 -7.73 4.81
CA TYR A 46 -4.80 -6.36 5.25
C TYR A 46 -5.80 -5.62 4.36
N CYS A 47 -6.54 -4.71 5.01
CA CYS A 47 -7.34 -3.67 4.37
C CYS A 47 -6.80 -2.32 4.84
N ILE A 48 -6.21 -1.55 3.92
CA ILE A 48 -5.54 -0.29 4.20
C ILE A 48 -6.37 0.86 3.61
N GLY A 49 -6.78 1.80 4.45
CA GLY A 49 -7.58 2.97 4.06
C GLY A 49 -8.28 3.60 5.26
N LEU A 50 -9.00 4.70 5.03
CA LEU A 50 -9.77 5.40 6.09
C LEU A 50 -10.79 4.45 6.74
N PRO A 51 -11.15 4.59 8.02
CA PRO A 51 -12.29 3.87 8.60
C PRO A 51 -13.56 4.08 7.75
N GLY A 52 -14.42 3.05 7.69
CA GLY A 52 -15.71 3.14 7.00
C GLY A 52 -16.72 3.95 7.79
#